data_AF-A0A2N4SXS1-F1
#
_entry.id   AF-A0A2N4SXS1-F1
#
_cell.length_a   1.000
_cell.length_b   1.000
_cell.length_c   1.000
_cell.angle_alpha   90.00
_cell.angle_beta   90.00
_cell.angle_gamma   90.00
#
_symmetry.space_group_name_H-M   'P 1'
#
loop_
_entity.id
_entity.type
_entity.pdbx_description
1 polymer ?
#
loop_
_entity_poly.entity_id
_entity_poly.type
_entity_poly.pdbx_seq_one_letter_code
_entity_poly.pdbx_strand_id
1 'polypeptide(L)'
;MDGTHRAGANTARDASLLDTRARTAAFTSLRPALDALAAAADADPRFSSDARRVLRAVTRTQPTDTLALAGLAARASTPKTRIPDALHELEARGYLARLTHIAPHLAAALPTPTQSTRPTTQVESYNQGDS
;
A
#
# COMPACT_ATOMS: atom_id res chain seq x y z
N MET A 1 -31.62 42.62 -23.00
CA MET A 1 -30.38 41.85 -23.13
C MET A 1 -29.98 41.45 -21.72
N ASP A 2 -30.27 40.24 -21.28
CA ASP A 2 -29.67 39.69 -20.04
C ASP A 2 -29.81 38.17 -20.07
N GLY A 3 -28.82 37.53 -20.68
CA GLY A 3 -28.66 36.09 -20.68
C GLY A 3 -27.22 35.79 -20.35
N THR A 4 -26.88 35.70 -19.07
CA THR A 4 -25.53 35.37 -18.65
C THR A 4 -25.51 34.44 -17.44
N HIS A 5 -25.21 33.19 -17.76
CA HIS A 5 -24.34 32.25 -17.03
C HIS A 5 -24.72 31.81 -15.61
N ARG A 6 -25.54 30.75 -15.54
CA ARG A 6 -25.50 29.75 -14.44
C ARG A 6 -25.03 28.40 -14.98
N ALA A 7 -23.82 28.33 -15.52
CA ALA A 7 -23.25 27.10 -16.09
C ALA A 7 -22.11 26.49 -15.25
N GLY A 8 -21.58 27.15 -14.22
CA GLY A 8 -20.33 26.73 -13.58
C GLY A 8 -20.40 25.54 -12.62
N ALA A 9 -21.55 25.29 -11.97
CA ALA A 9 -21.61 24.29 -10.88
C ALA A 9 -21.83 22.84 -11.36
N ASN A 10 -22.46 22.64 -12.52
CA ASN A 10 -22.77 21.30 -13.03
C ASN A 10 -21.57 20.67 -13.73
N THR A 11 -20.76 21.48 -14.43
CA THR A 11 -19.57 21.01 -15.17
C THR A 11 -18.49 20.46 -14.24
N ALA A 12 -18.32 21.05 -13.05
CA ALA A 12 -17.34 20.57 -12.07
C ALA A 12 -17.73 19.20 -11.46
N ARG A 13 -19.04 18.95 -11.25
CA ARG A 13 -19.53 17.64 -10.80
C ARG A 13 -19.43 16.59 -11.90
N ASP A 14 -19.78 16.95 -13.13
CA ASP A 14 -19.73 16.04 -14.27
C ASP A 14 -18.29 15.59 -14.57
N ALA A 15 -17.34 16.54 -14.58
CA ALA A 15 -15.91 16.26 -14.70
C ALA A 15 -15.38 15.37 -13.57
N SER A 16 -15.81 15.59 -12.32
CA SER A 16 -15.41 14.76 -11.17
C SER A 16 -15.96 13.32 -11.24
N LEU A 17 -17.18 13.14 -11.77
CA LEU A 17 -17.78 11.81 -11.96
C LEU A 17 -17.09 11.06 -13.11
N LEU A 18 -16.80 11.76 -14.22
CA LEU A 18 -15.99 11.25 -15.32
C LEU A 18 -14.60 10.82 -14.85
N ASP A 19 -13.93 11.64 -14.04
CA ASP A 19 -12.63 11.30 -13.45
C ASP A 19 -12.71 10.07 -12.53
N THR A 20 -13.77 9.97 -11.71
CA THR A 20 -14.01 8.80 -10.84
C THR A 20 -14.26 7.54 -11.67
N ARG A 21 -15.04 7.65 -12.76
CA ARG A 21 -15.35 6.53 -13.65
C ARG A 21 -14.10 6.08 -14.43
N ALA A 22 -13.32 7.02 -14.94
CA ALA A 22 -12.05 6.74 -15.62
C ALA A 22 -11.06 6.06 -14.66
N ARG A 23 -10.94 6.55 -13.43
CA ARG A 23 -10.12 5.94 -12.37
C ARG A 23 -10.58 4.53 -12.04
N THR A 24 -11.89 4.32 -11.87
CA THR A 24 -12.45 2.98 -11.60
C THR A 24 -12.21 2.01 -12.75
N ALA A 25 -12.35 2.46 -13.99
CA ALA A 25 -12.07 1.67 -15.18
C ALA A 25 -10.57 1.29 -15.28
N ALA A 26 -9.67 2.23 -15.00
CA ALA A 26 -8.23 1.97 -14.96
C ALA A 26 -7.86 0.96 -13.85
N PHE A 27 -8.48 1.05 -12.67
CA PHE A 27 -8.27 0.04 -11.63
C PHE A 27 -8.82 -1.34 -12.01
N THR A 28 -9.95 -1.37 -12.73
CA THR A 28 -10.55 -2.62 -13.21
C THR A 28 -9.63 -3.32 -14.22
N SER A 29 -8.98 -2.57 -15.12
CA SER A 29 -8.04 -3.15 -16.08
C SER A 29 -6.75 -3.66 -15.43
N LEU A 30 -6.34 -3.09 -14.29
CA LEU A 30 -5.20 -3.57 -13.50
C LEU A 30 -5.52 -4.82 -12.66
N ARG A 31 -6.81 -5.13 -12.45
CA ARG A 31 -7.25 -6.19 -11.55
C ARG A 31 -6.66 -7.57 -11.87
N PRO A 32 -6.60 -8.03 -13.14
CA PRO A 32 -5.99 -9.30 -13.47
C PRO A 32 -4.50 -9.37 -13.10
N ALA A 33 -3.76 -8.28 -13.31
CA ALA A 33 -2.33 -8.23 -12.96
C ALA A 33 -2.11 -8.22 -11.44
N LEU A 34 -2.97 -7.52 -10.70
CA LEU A 34 -2.95 -7.50 -9.24
C LEU A 34 -3.34 -8.86 -8.63
N ASP A 35 -4.34 -9.53 -9.20
CA ASP A 35 -4.74 -10.88 -8.77
C ASP A 35 -3.65 -11.92 -9.09
N ALA A 36 -3.00 -11.81 -10.25
CA ALA A 36 -1.84 -12.65 -10.59
C ALA A 36 -0.66 -12.43 -9.63
N LEU A 37 -0.38 -11.18 -9.24
CA LEU A 37 0.65 -10.88 -8.24
C LEU A 37 0.32 -11.50 -6.88
N ALA A 38 -0.94 -11.41 -6.46
CA ALA A 38 -1.41 -12.01 -5.21
C ALA A 38 -1.32 -13.55 -5.24
N ALA A 39 -1.73 -14.17 -6.34
CA ALA A 39 -1.62 -15.62 -6.53
C ALA A 39 -0.15 -16.08 -6.53
N ALA A 40 0.73 -15.34 -7.20
CA ALA A 40 2.17 -15.64 -7.21
C ALA A 40 2.81 -15.54 -5.83
N ALA A 41 2.35 -14.63 -4.98
CA ALA A 41 2.83 -14.54 -3.60
C ALA A 41 2.24 -15.62 -2.69
N ASP A 42 0.99 -16.04 -2.91
CA ASP A 42 0.38 -17.12 -2.15
C ASP A 42 1.05 -18.47 -2.43
N ALA A 43 1.51 -18.66 -3.67
CA ALA A 43 2.27 -19.83 -4.10
C ALA A 43 3.76 -19.79 -3.72
N ASP A 44 4.31 -18.65 -3.27
CA ASP A 44 5.71 -18.56 -2.87
C ASP A 44 5.87 -18.97 -1.39
N PRO A 45 6.50 -20.13 -1.11
CA PRO A 45 6.64 -20.67 0.24
C PRO A 45 7.58 -19.83 1.12
N ARG A 46 8.33 -18.89 0.53
CA ARG A 46 9.24 -18.03 1.28
C ARG A 46 8.48 -16.99 2.08
N PHE A 47 7.23 -16.66 1.73
CA PHE A 47 6.44 -15.66 2.44
C PHE A 47 5.81 -16.16 3.72
N SER A 48 5.98 -15.34 4.77
CA SER A 48 5.16 -15.42 5.97
C SER A 48 3.67 -15.31 5.65
N SER A 49 2.83 -15.83 6.55
CA SER A 49 1.37 -15.67 6.44
C SER A 49 0.95 -14.20 6.43
N ASP A 50 1.68 -13.36 7.18
CA ASP A 50 1.39 -11.95 7.32
C ASP A 50 1.73 -11.19 6.03
N ALA A 51 2.89 -11.47 5.41
CA ALA A 51 3.25 -10.90 4.10
C ALA A 51 2.23 -11.25 3.00
N ARG A 52 1.76 -12.51 2.96
CA ARG A 52 0.70 -12.93 2.02
C ARG A 52 -0.62 -12.22 2.27
N ARG A 53 -1.05 -12.09 3.53
CA ARG A 53 -2.28 -11.37 3.91
C ARG A 53 -2.20 -9.88 3.57
N VAL A 54 -1.06 -9.25 3.86
CA VAL A 54 -0.81 -7.83 3.55
C VAL A 54 -0.84 -7.60 2.04
N LEU A 55 -0.11 -8.40 1.25
CA LEU A 55 -0.13 -8.24 -0.20
C LEU A 55 -1.52 -8.47 -0.80
N ARG A 56 -2.25 -9.48 -0.31
CA ARG A 56 -3.65 -9.73 -0.72
C ARG A 56 -4.58 -8.57 -0.35
N ALA A 57 -4.37 -7.92 0.79
CA ALA A 57 -5.13 -6.73 1.16
C ALA A 57 -4.84 -5.56 0.22
N VAL A 58 -3.55 -5.33 -0.11
CA VAL A 58 -3.11 -4.28 -1.03
C VAL A 58 -3.68 -4.49 -2.44
N THR A 59 -3.56 -5.68 -3.01
CA THR A 59 -4.06 -5.96 -4.37
C THR A 59 -5.59 -5.91 -4.48
N ARG A 60 -6.29 -6.11 -3.36
CA ARG A 60 -7.76 -6.00 -3.30
C ARG A 60 -8.29 -4.60 -3.04
N THR A 61 -7.41 -3.64 -2.75
CA THR A 61 -7.76 -2.26 -2.41
C THR A 61 -8.41 -1.55 -3.61
N GLN A 62 -9.49 -0.83 -3.35
CA GLN A 62 -10.18 -0.01 -4.35
C GLN A 62 -9.58 1.40 -4.43
N PRO A 63 -9.78 2.14 -5.52
CA PRO A 63 -9.30 3.52 -5.67
C PRO A 63 -9.74 4.49 -4.57
N THR A 64 -10.83 4.19 -3.86
CA THR A 64 -11.38 4.98 -2.77
C THR A 64 -10.88 4.56 -1.39
N ASP A 65 -10.22 3.41 -1.30
CA ASP A 65 -9.73 2.88 -0.04
C ASP A 65 -8.41 3.54 0.37
N THR A 66 -8.28 3.86 1.66
CA THR A 66 -7.03 4.36 2.21
C THR A 66 -6.13 3.20 2.62
N LEU A 67 -4.88 3.21 2.15
CA LEU A 67 -3.83 2.26 2.54
C LEU A 67 -3.05 2.71 3.77
N ALA A 68 -3.62 3.61 4.57
CA ALA A 68 -3.03 3.98 5.85
C ALA A 68 -2.81 2.75 6.73
N LEU A 69 -1.75 2.75 7.54
CA LEU A 69 -1.31 1.60 8.36
C LEU A 69 -2.46 0.92 9.12
N ALA A 70 -3.37 1.71 9.69
CA ALA A 70 -4.51 1.18 10.44
C ALA A 70 -5.56 0.49 9.56
N GLY A 71 -5.86 1.06 8.39
CA GLY A 71 -6.78 0.48 7.42
C GLY A 71 -6.20 -0.79 6.80
N LEU A 72 -4.91 -0.76 6.46
CA LEU A 72 -4.19 -1.92 5.93
C LEU A 72 -4.16 -3.07 6.95
N ALA A 73 -3.85 -2.80 8.22
CA ALA A 73 -3.86 -3.78 9.29
C ALA A 73 -5.23 -4.45 9.49
N ALA A 74 -6.31 -3.66 9.49
CA ALA A 74 -7.67 -4.16 9.62
C ALA A 74 -8.03 -5.11 8.46
N ARG A 75 -7.70 -4.71 7.22
CA ARG A 75 -8.01 -5.50 6.01
C ARG A 75 -7.16 -6.76 5.87
N ALA A 76 -5.89 -6.68 6.23
CA ALA A 76 -5.00 -7.83 6.25
C ALA A 76 -5.28 -8.76 7.44
N SER A 77 -6.17 -8.37 8.36
CA SER A 77 -6.38 -9.06 9.65
C SER A 77 -5.04 -9.38 10.33
N THR A 78 -4.14 -8.39 10.31
CA THR A 78 -2.75 -8.50 10.75
C THR A 78 -2.49 -7.37 11.75
N PRO A 79 -1.83 -7.64 12.89
CA PRO A 79 -1.52 -6.59 13.86
C PRO A 79 -0.74 -5.44 13.22
N LYS A 80 -1.08 -4.18 13.55
CA LYS A 80 -0.40 -2.98 13.02
C LYS A 80 1.13 -3.04 13.19
N THR A 81 1.60 -3.68 14.26
CA THR A 81 3.02 -3.87 14.58
C THR A 81 3.74 -4.82 13.63
N ARG A 82 3.03 -5.73 12.96
CA ARG A 82 3.59 -6.71 12.01
C ARG A 82 3.57 -6.21 10.55
N ILE A 83 2.83 -5.13 10.28
CA ILE A 83 2.72 -4.56 8.93
C ILE A 83 4.07 -4.08 8.38
N PRO A 84 4.93 -3.36 9.13
CA PRO A 84 6.24 -2.94 8.63
C PRO A 84 7.12 -4.13 8.25
N ASP A 85 7.18 -5.16 9.09
CA ASP A 85 7.97 -6.37 8.82
C ASP A 85 7.46 -7.10 7.57
N ALA A 86 6.14 -7.23 7.42
CA ALA A 86 5.51 -7.84 6.25
C ALA A 86 5.79 -7.03 4.96
N LEU A 87 5.77 -5.70 5.02
CA LEU A 87 6.12 -4.84 3.88
C LEU A 87 7.61 -4.94 3.53
N HIS A 88 8.48 -4.98 4.53
CA HIS A 88 9.92 -5.18 4.31
C HIS A 88 10.21 -6.54 3.66
N GLU A 89 9.51 -7.59 4.07
CA GLU A 89 9.62 -8.92 3.48
C GLU A 89 9.18 -8.93 2.01
N LEU A 90 8.09 -8.24 1.66
CA LEU A 90 7.62 -8.07 0.28
C LEU A 90 8.61 -7.25 -0.57
N GLU A 91 9.25 -6.25 0.03
CA GLU A 91 10.27 -5.42 -0.61
C GLU A 91 11.53 -6.22 -0.91
N ALA A 92 12.06 -6.93 0.09
CA ALA A 92 13.27 -7.76 -0.02
C ALA A 92 13.16 -8.82 -1.11
N ARG A 93 11.93 -9.26 -1.45
CA ARG A 93 11.65 -10.22 -2.53
C ARG A 93 11.21 -9.57 -3.85
N GLY A 94 11.21 -8.25 -3.93
CA GLY A 94 10.92 -7.50 -5.16
C GLY A 94 9.43 -7.42 -5.53
N TYR A 95 8.52 -7.84 -4.65
CA TYR A 95 7.08 -7.78 -4.93
C TYR A 95 6.54 -6.35 -4.86
N LEU A 96 7.10 -5.49 -4.01
CA LEU A 96 6.76 -4.05 -4.01
C LEU A 96 7.24 -3.33 -5.28
N ALA A 97 8.39 -3.73 -5.83
CA ALA A 97 8.88 -3.20 -7.11
C ALA A 97 7.96 -3.60 -8.27
N ARG A 98 7.51 -4.88 -8.31
CA ARG A 98 6.51 -5.35 -9.27
C ARG A 98 5.17 -4.62 -9.11
N LEU A 99 4.72 -4.41 -7.87
CA LEU A 99 3.51 -3.64 -7.59
C LEU A 99 3.64 -2.20 -8.11
N THR A 100 4.80 -1.55 -7.94
CA THR A 100 5.05 -0.20 -8.46
C THR A 100 4.96 -0.13 -9.98
N HIS A 101 5.42 -1.17 -10.68
CA HIS A 101 5.33 -1.25 -12.13
C HIS A 101 3.89 -1.44 -12.63
N ILE A 102 3.07 -2.21 -11.90
CA ILE A 102 1.67 -2.49 -12.26
C ILE A 102 0.75 -1.32 -11.87
N ALA A 103 0.88 -0.85 -10.64
CA ALA A 103 0.00 0.12 -10.01
C ALA A 103 0.82 1.12 -9.17
N PRO A 104 1.49 2.09 -9.81
CA PRO A 104 2.37 3.04 -9.12
C PRO A 104 1.63 3.88 -8.08
N HIS A 105 0.36 4.17 -8.32
CA HIS A 105 -0.51 4.89 -7.40
C HIS A 105 -0.81 4.09 -6.11
N LEU A 106 -0.91 2.76 -6.20
CA LEU A 106 -1.07 1.91 -5.01
C LEU A 106 0.23 1.86 -4.22
N ALA A 107 1.37 1.72 -4.90
CA ALA A 107 2.68 1.71 -4.26
C ALA A 107 2.96 3.02 -3.52
N ALA A 108 2.61 4.17 -4.11
CA ALA A 108 2.75 5.49 -3.47
C ALA A 108 1.83 5.67 -2.23
N ALA A 109 0.72 4.93 -2.16
CA ALA A 109 -0.21 4.99 -1.04
C ALA A 109 0.16 4.04 0.11
N LEU A 110 1.14 3.13 -0.09
CA LEU A 110 1.61 2.26 0.99
C LEU A 110 2.34 3.08 2.06
N PRO A 111 2.20 2.71 3.35
CA PRO A 111 3.02 3.31 4.38
C PRO A 111 4.47 2.95 4.06
N THR A 112 5.31 3.97 3.91
CA THR A 112 6.74 3.77 3.68
C THR A 112 7.29 2.90 4.82
N PRO A 113 8.08 1.86 4.53
CA PRO A 113 8.79 1.10 5.55
C PRO A 113 9.96 1.96 6.08
N THR A 114 9.65 3.12 6.64
CA THR A 114 10.61 3.91 7.40
C THR A 114 10.87 3.16 8.70
N GLN A 115 11.93 2.36 8.64
CA GLN A 115 12.81 1.98 9.74
C GLN A 115 12.08 1.46 10.98
N SER A 116 12.04 0.12 11.10
CA SER A 116 12.30 -0.48 12.40
C SER A 116 13.66 0.06 12.87
N THR A 117 13.65 1.15 13.64
CA THR A 117 14.73 1.47 14.55
C THR A 117 14.85 0.25 15.45
N ARG A 118 15.77 -0.65 15.09
CA ARG A 118 16.36 -1.52 16.10
C ARG A 118 16.86 -0.55 17.17
N PRO A 119 16.43 -0.62 18.43
CA PRO A 119 17.31 -0.15 19.48
C PRO A 119 18.54 -1.04 19.34
N THR A 120 19.60 -0.52 18.70
CA THR A 120 20.92 -1.09 18.85
C THR A 120 21.15 -1.04 20.35
N THR A 121 21.02 -2.19 21.00
CA THR A 121 21.56 -2.40 22.34
C THR A 121 23.03 -2.05 22.23
N GLN A 122 23.35 -0.80 22.58
CA GLN A 122 24.71 -0.39 22.86
C GLN A 122 25.08 -1.17 24.11
N VAL A 123 25.65 -2.35 23.90
CA VAL A 123 26.51 -3.03 24.85
C VAL A 123 27.72 -2.14 25.06
N GLU A 124 27.53 -1.01 25.76
CA GLU A 124 28.65 -0.27 26.32
C GLU A 124 29.08 -1.06 27.55
N SER A 125 30.03 -1.94 27.26
CA SER A 125 30.88 -2.60 28.22
C SER A 125 31.48 -1.53 29.13
N TYR A 126 30.92 -1.34 30.33
CA TYR A 126 31.62 -0.64 31.39
C TYR A 126 32.71 -1.58 31.89
N ASN A 127 33.86 -1.42 31.25
CA ASN A 127 35.11 -2.06 31.58
C ASN A 127 35.46 -1.74 33.03
N GLN A 128 35.75 -2.79 33.80
CA GLN A 128 36.58 -2.71 34.99
C GLN A 128 37.85 -1.89 34.69
N GLY A 129 38.21 -1.01 35.61
CA GLY A 129 39.39 -0.16 35.51
C GLY A 129 39.72 0.46 36.86
N ASP A 130 40.34 -0.37 37.69
CA ASP A 130 41.17 -0.05 38.85
C ASP A 130 42.06 1.20 38.63
N SER A 131 42.01 2.16 39.57
CA SER A 131 43.12 3.03 40.00
C SER A 131 42.72 3.86 41.22
#